data_AF-X1J3P9-F1
#
_entry.id   AF-X1J3P9-F1
#
_cell.length_a   1.000
_cell.length_b   1.000
_cell.length_c   1.000
_cell.angle_alpha   90.00
_cell.angle_beta   90.00
_cell.angle_gamma   90.00
#
_symmetry.space_group_name_H-M   'P 1'
#
loop_
_entity.id
_entity.type
_entity.pdbx_description
1 polymer ?
#
loop_
_entity_poly.entity_id
_entity_poly.type
_entity_poly.pdbx_seq_one_letter_code
_entity_poly.pdbx_strand_id
1 'polypeptide(L)'
;MNWLPDDIEIQKQCDTDFFVGCTPYFDILFSDLGIKTIEGTKGALRLLNYAHIPFTLLSNERCCGRDLLLAGDVDGFVALAQANMREFNRKGIKRIITSCPECYYTLKVDYPRFLDDWNINVLHITEVIAPLVENGQLNLGTLKKKVTYHDPCTLGRYSR
;
A
#
# COMPACT_ATOMS: atom_id res chain seq x y z
N MET A 1 11.55 -2.43 -12.85
CA MET A 1 11.55 -2.47 -11.38
C MET A 1 12.21 -3.78 -10.97
N ASN A 2 13.47 -3.76 -10.52
CA ASN A 2 14.29 -4.98 -10.40
C ASN A 2 13.87 -5.91 -9.24
N TRP A 3 13.00 -5.43 -8.34
CA TRP A 3 12.52 -6.18 -7.18
C TRP A 3 11.21 -6.94 -7.45
N LEU A 4 10.49 -6.60 -8.52
CA LEU A 4 9.19 -7.18 -8.86
C LEU A 4 9.40 -8.58 -9.44
N PRO A 5 8.81 -9.64 -8.85
CA PRO A 5 8.91 -10.98 -9.40
C PRO A 5 8.23 -11.12 -10.77
N ASP A 6 8.78 -11.97 -11.64
CA ASP A 6 8.25 -12.19 -13.00
C ASP A 6 6.87 -12.87 -13.01
N ASP A 7 6.49 -13.52 -11.90
CA ASP A 7 5.18 -14.17 -11.75
C ASP A 7 4.04 -13.19 -11.42
N ILE A 8 4.33 -11.91 -11.20
CA ILE A 8 3.32 -10.91 -10.89
C ILE A 8 2.73 -10.32 -12.17
N GLU A 9 1.42 -10.46 -12.33
CA GLU A 9 0.67 -9.86 -13.42
C GLU A 9 0.20 -8.45 -13.03
N ILE A 10 0.73 -7.44 -13.72
CA ILE A 10 0.31 -6.03 -13.57
C ILE A 10 -0.39 -5.53 -14.82
N GLN A 11 -1.41 -4.70 -14.63
CA GLN A 11 -2.12 -4.07 -15.72
C GLN A 11 -1.39 -2.80 -16.17
N LYS A 12 -1.20 -2.64 -17.49
CA LYS A 12 -0.57 -1.43 -18.06
C LYS A 12 -1.40 -0.16 -17.83
N GLN A 13 -2.72 -0.31 -17.79
CA GLN A 13 -3.67 0.75 -17.49
C GLN A 13 -4.76 0.19 -16.58
N CYS A 14 -4.84 0.71 -15.37
CA CYS A 14 -5.83 0.35 -14.37
C CYS A 14 -6.09 1.57 -13.50
N ASP A 15 -7.33 1.75 -13.05
CA ASP A 15 -7.71 2.81 -12.12
C ASP A 15 -7.37 2.45 -10.65
N THR A 16 -6.90 1.23 -10.43
CA THR A 16 -6.48 0.71 -9.12
C THR A 16 -4.96 0.59 -9.08
N ASP A 17 -4.34 1.34 -8.19
CA ASP A 17 -2.91 1.27 -7.89
C ASP A 17 -2.67 0.41 -6.64
N PHE A 18 -1.66 -0.44 -6.67
CA PHE A 18 -1.13 -1.03 -5.44
C PHE A 18 0.03 -0.18 -4.95
N PHE A 19 -0.21 0.60 -3.90
CA PHE A 19 0.78 1.52 -3.34
C PHE A 19 1.77 0.77 -2.44
N VAL A 20 2.99 0.62 -2.94
CA VAL A 20 4.07 -0.18 -2.33
C VAL A 20 4.71 0.58 -1.16
N GLY A 21 4.80 1.89 -1.25
CA GLY A 21 5.46 2.78 -0.31
C GLY A 21 6.98 2.62 -0.34
N CYS A 22 7.60 2.80 0.83
CA CYS A 22 9.05 2.84 0.97
C CYS A 22 9.72 1.46 1.13
N THR A 23 8.97 0.34 1.10
CA THR A 23 9.54 -1.00 1.35
C THR A 23 10.70 -1.37 0.41
N PRO A 24 10.70 -1.05 -0.91
CA PRO A 24 11.83 -1.40 -1.77
C PRO A 24 13.10 -0.61 -1.41
N TYR A 25 12.94 0.59 -0.86
CA TYR A 25 14.05 1.43 -0.42
C TYR A 25 14.66 0.91 0.89
N PHE A 26 13.83 0.44 1.82
CA PHE A 26 14.31 -0.11 3.08
C PHE A 26 15.13 -1.38 2.91
N ASP A 27 14.79 -2.24 1.96
CA ASP A 27 15.58 -3.44 1.67
C ASP A 27 16.98 -3.11 1.12
N ILE A 28 17.13 -1.98 0.42
CA ILE A 28 18.43 -1.48 -0.01
C ILE A 28 19.18 -0.87 1.18
N LEU A 29 18.51 0.00 1.95
CA LEU A 29 19.09 0.73 3.06
C LEU A 29 19.58 -0.19 4.20
N PHE A 30 18.84 -1.26 4.47
CA PHE A 30 19.11 -2.20 5.56
C PHE A 30 19.53 -3.59 5.07
N SER A 31 20.16 -3.64 3.88
CA SER A 31 20.60 -4.89 3.25
C SER A 31 21.60 -5.67 4.12
N ASP A 32 22.40 -4.99 4.93
CA ASP A 32 23.37 -5.54 5.88
C ASP A 32 22.72 -6.17 7.12
N LEU A 33 21.52 -5.72 7.50
CA LEU A 33 20.79 -6.22 8.67
C LEU A 33 19.93 -7.46 8.36
N GLY A 34 19.88 -7.90 7.10
CA GLY A 34 19.06 -9.02 6.66
C GLY A 34 17.56 -8.76 6.76
N ILE A 35 17.15 -7.49 6.83
CA ILE A 35 15.74 -7.08 6.82
C ILE A 35 15.19 -7.25 5.41
N LYS A 36 14.02 -7.89 5.30
CA LYS A 36 13.37 -8.26 4.03
C LYS A 36 11.95 -7.72 3.97
N THR A 37 11.79 -6.40 4.02
CA THR A 37 10.48 -5.74 3.98
C THR A 37 9.75 -5.97 2.66
N ILE A 38 10.47 -6.21 1.55
CA ILE A 38 9.84 -6.44 0.24
C ILE A 38 9.11 -7.77 0.16
N GLU A 39 9.47 -8.78 0.96
CA GLU A 39 8.86 -10.11 0.86
C GLU A 39 7.38 -10.09 1.26
N GLY A 40 7.01 -9.28 2.25
CA GLY A 40 5.59 -9.04 2.58
C GLY A 40 4.84 -8.39 1.43
N THR A 41 5.47 -7.43 0.74
CA THR A 41 4.92 -6.77 -0.46
C THR A 41 4.71 -7.78 -1.58
N LYS A 42 5.71 -8.61 -1.90
CA LYS A 42 5.59 -9.67 -2.91
C LYS A 42 4.45 -10.64 -2.59
N GLY A 43 4.29 -11.02 -1.32
CA GLY A 43 3.17 -11.84 -0.86
C GLY A 43 1.81 -11.18 -1.09
N ALA A 44 1.69 -9.88 -0.81
CA ALA A 44 0.49 -9.10 -1.07
C ALA A 44 0.13 -9.03 -2.56
N LEU A 45 1.12 -8.81 -3.44
CA LEU A 45 0.92 -8.79 -4.89
C LEU A 45 0.41 -10.15 -5.41
N ARG A 46 1.04 -11.25 -4.98
CA ARG A 46 0.60 -12.62 -5.34
C ARG A 46 -0.82 -12.89 -4.87
N LEU A 47 -1.17 -12.43 -3.68
CA LEU A 47 -2.51 -12.61 -3.12
C LEU A 47 -3.57 -11.85 -3.95
N LEU A 48 -3.26 -10.65 -4.41
CA LEU A 48 -4.14 -9.90 -5.31
C LEU A 48 -4.30 -10.59 -6.67
N ASN A 49 -3.21 -11.09 -7.27
CA ASN A 49 -3.31 -11.87 -8.51
C ASN A 49 -4.11 -13.17 -8.31
N TYR A 50 -3.89 -13.88 -7.21
CA TYR A 50 -4.64 -15.11 -6.87
C TYR A 50 -6.14 -14.81 -6.64
N ALA A 51 -6.47 -13.64 -6.10
CA ALA A 51 -7.84 -13.16 -5.95
C ALA A 51 -8.42 -12.52 -7.23
N HIS A 52 -7.69 -12.56 -8.35
CA HIS A 52 -8.05 -11.92 -9.62
C HIS A 52 -8.40 -10.44 -9.51
N ILE A 53 -7.75 -9.73 -8.58
CA ILE A 53 -7.91 -8.27 -8.42
C ILE A 53 -6.93 -7.57 -9.35
N PRO A 54 -7.39 -6.83 -10.38
CA PRO A 54 -6.51 -6.09 -11.27
C PRO A 54 -5.92 -4.87 -10.54
N PHE A 55 -4.62 -4.64 -10.73
CA PHE A 55 -3.95 -3.46 -10.22
C PHE A 55 -2.80 -3.06 -11.16
N THR A 56 -2.32 -1.82 -11.00
CA THR A 56 -1.07 -1.32 -11.60
C THR A 56 -0.07 -0.96 -10.51
N LEU A 57 1.17 -0.67 -10.92
CA LEU A 57 2.23 -0.17 -10.05
C LEU A 57 2.83 1.09 -10.69
N LEU A 58 2.93 2.16 -9.91
CA LEU A 58 3.58 3.39 -10.37
C LEU A 58 5.10 3.24 -10.38
N SER A 59 5.72 3.41 -11.56
CA SER A 59 7.17 3.34 -11.70
C SER A 59 7.94 4.46 -10.99
N ASN A 60 7.26 5.57 -10.72
CA ASN A 60 7.78 6.77 -10.04
C ASN A 60 7.06 7.02 -8.72
N GLU A 61 6.60 5.95 -8.06
CA GLU A 61 6.01 6.03 -6.72
C GLU A 61 6.98 6.70 -5.74
N ARG A 62 6.43 7.49 -4.82
CA ARG A 62 7.18 8.14 -3.75
C ARG A 62 6.60 7.70 -2.41
N CYS A 63 7.35 7.94 -1.33
CA CYS A 63 6.86 7.73 0.02
C CYS A 63 5.52 8.47 0.25
N CYS A 64 4.66 7.92 1.12
CA CYS A 64 3.42 8.56 1.55
C CYS A 64 3.68 9.86 2.35
N GLY A 65 4.86 10.02 2.92
CA GLY A 65 5.28 11.22 3.65
C GLY A 65 5.03 11.19 5.15
N ARG A 66 4.56 10.07 5.71
CA ARG A 66 4.23 9.95 7.14
C ARG A 66 5.37 10.41 8.07
N ASP A 67 6.60 10.02 7.75
CA ASP A 67 7.76 10.36 8.58
C ASP A 67 8.02 11.88 8.64
N LEU A 68 7.75 12.62 7.55
CA LEU A 68 7.86 14.09 7.52
C LEU A 68 6.86 14.72 8.49
N LEU A 69 5.61 14.27 8.41
CA LEU A 69 4.55 14.79 9.28
C LEU A 69 4.82 14.47 10.76
N LEU A 70 5.29 13.26 11.07
CA LEU A 70 5.66 12.88 12.44
C LEU A 70 6.89 13.66 12.96
N ALA A 71 7.81 14.03 12.08
CA ALA A 71 8.95 14.88 12.42
C ALA A 71 8.59 16.37 12.56
N GLY A 72 7.34 16.75 12.28
CA GLY A 72 6.89 18.14 12.31
C GLY A 72 7.18 18.95 11.04
N ASP A 73 7.72 18.30 9.99
CA ASP A 73 7.93 18.92 8.67
C ASP A 73 6.63 18.88 7.86
N VAL A 74 5.70 19.76 8.23
CA VAL A 74 4.38 19.87 7.59
C VAL A 74 4.51 20.36 6.15
N ASP A 75 5.40 21.31 5.87
CA ASP A 75 5.58 21.86 4.53
C ASP A 75 6.13 20.80 3.56
N GLY A 76 7.13 20.02 4.01
CA GLY A 76 7.66 18.88 3.26
C GLY A 76 6.60 17.81 3.02
N PHE A 77 5.79 17.50 4.03
CA PHE A 77 4.66 16.57 3.88
C PHE A 77 3.66 17.05 2.82
N VAL A 78 3.21 18.30 2.89
CA VAL A 78 2.24 18.87 1.93
C VAL A 78 2.81 18.86 0.51
N ALA A 79 4.07 19.27 0.33
CA ALA A 79 4.71 19.27 -0.99
C ALA A 79 4.78 17.86 -1.60
N LEU A 80 5.10 16.85 -0.78
CA LEU A 80 5.14 15.45 -1.20
C LEU A 80 3.74 14.90 -1.50
N ALA A 81 2.77 15.18 -0.65
CA ALA A 81 1.38 14.75 -0.82
C ALA A 81 0.78 15.32 -2.12
N GLN A 82 1.03 16.60 -2.42
CA GLN A 82 0.62 17.23 -3.68
C GLN A 82 1.32 16.59 -4.90
N ALA A 83 2.60 16.21 -4.79
CA ALA A 83 3.31 15.53 -5.86
C ALA A 83 2.73 14.15 -6.16
N ASN A 84 2.36 13.40 -5.11
CA ASN A 84 1.68 12.10 -5.24
C ASN A 84 0.29 12.28 -5.86
N MET A 85 -0.51 13.23 -5.38
CA MET A 85 -1.83 13.53 -5.95
C MET A 85 -1.77 13.87 -7.44
N ARG A 86 -0.79 14.69 -7.86
CA ARG A 86 -0.58 15.00 -9.29
C ARG A 86 -0.30 13.74 -10.11
N GLU A 87 0.50 12.82 -9.60
CA GLU A 87 0.79 11.57 -10.30
C GLU A 87 -0.44 10.65 -10.37
N PHE A 88 -1.17 10.49 -9.26
CA PHE A 88 -2.41 9.71 -9.22
C PHE A 88 -3.43 10.25 -10.22
N ASN A 89 -3.64 11.58 -10.25
CA ASN A 89 -4.54 12.24 -11.19
C ASN A 89 -4.10 12.05 -12.65
N ARG A 90 -2.79 12.23 -12.93
CA ARG A 90 -2.22 12.02 -14.27
C ARG A 90 -2.41 10.59 -14.78
N LYS A 91 -2.37 9.62 -13.87
CA LYS A 91 -2.55 8.19 -14.15
C LYS A 91 -4.01 7.74 -14.12
N GLY A 92 -4.93 8.61 -13.72
CA GLY A 92 -6.35 8.30 -13.61
C GLY A 92 -6.67 7.33 -12.47
N ILE A 93 -5.84 7.29 -11.42
CA ILE A 93 -6.06 6.42 -10.27
C ILE A 93 -7.31 6.87 -9.51
N LYS A 94 -8.21 5.93 -9.26
CA LYS A 94 -9.46 6.10 -8.50
C LYS A 94 -9.48 5.28 -7.22
N ARG A 95 -8.68 4.22 -7.17
CA ARG A 95 -8.53 3.34 -6.01
C ARG A 95 -7.06 3.11 -5.73
N ILE A 96 -6.69 3.12 -4.45
CA ILE A 96 -5.38 2.71 -3.96
C ILE A 96 -5.57 1.54 -3.01
N ILE A 97 -4.83 0.46 -3.21
CA ILE A 97 -4.70 -0.66 -2.27
C ILE A 97 -3.29 -0.61 -1.68
N THR A 98 -3.15 -0.77 -0.37
CA THR A 98 -1.82 -0.91 0.26
C THR A 98 -1.85 -1.94 1.38
N SER A 99 -0.71 -2.58 1.63
CA SER A 99 -0.51 -3.48 2.78
C SER A 99 0.24 -2.80 3.93
N CYS A 100 0.60 -1.53 3.80
CA CYS A 100 1.30 -0.78 4.83
C CYS A 100 0.29 0.01 5.67
N PRO A 101 0.19 -0.22 7.00
CA PRO A 101 -0.70 0.52 7.89
C PRO A 101 -0.46 2.03 7.89
N GLU A 102 0.81 2.45 7.81
CA GLU A 102 1.19 3.86 7.79
C GLU A 102 0.80 4.54 6.47
N CYS A 103 1.05 3.88 5.33
CA CYS A 103 0.60 4.39 4.04
C CYS A 103 -0.92 4.46 3.99
N TYR A 104 -1.62 3.44 4.51
CA TYR A 104 -3.07 3.41 4.56
C TYR A 104 -3.63 4.59 5.36
N TYR A 105 -3.19 4.78 6.60
CA TYR A 105 -3.64 5.90 7.42
C TYR A 105 -3.31 7.25 6.77
N THR A 106 -2.08 7.42 6.27
CA THR A 106 -1.67 8.70 5.70
C THR A 106 -2.44 9.04 4.42
N LEU A 107 -2.63 8.08 3.51
CA LEU A 107 -3.39 8.31 2.28
C LEU A 107 -4.90 8.46 2.55
N LYS A 108 -5.45 7.72 3.52
CA LYS A 108 -6.89 7.73 3.82
C LYS A 108 -7.32 8.87 4.74
N VAL A 109 -6.47 9.27 5.70
CA VAL A 109 -6.83 10.18 6.80
C VAL A 109 -6.03 11.48 6.74
N ASP A 110 -4.72 11.43 6.57
CA ASP A 110 -3.91 12.66 6.57
C ASP A 110 -4.09 13.44 5.25
N TYR A 111 -4.00 12.78 4.10
CA TYR A 111 -4.11 13.45 2.79
C TYR A 111 -5.38 14.31 2.64
N PRO A 112 -6.59 13.82 2.97
CA PRO A 112 -7.80 14.65 2.95
C PRO A 112 -7.78 15.88 3.88
N ARG A 113 -6.92 15.92 4.90
CA ARG A 113 -6.81 17.07 5.81
C ARG A 113 -5.91 18.17 5.28
N PHE A 114 -5.00 17.83 4.35
CA PHE A 114 -3.98 18.74 3.84
C PHE A 114 -4.11 19.04 2.35
N LEU A 115 -4.88 18.24 1.62
CA LEU A 115 -5.11 18.40 0.19
C LEU A 115 -6.57 18.75 -0.08
N ASP A 116 -6.76 19.77 -0.90
CA ASP A 116 -8.04 20.01 -1.56
C ASP A 116 -8.27 18.90 -2.61
N ASP A 117 -9.54 18.52 -2.83
CA ASP A 117 -9.97 17.57 -3.86
C ASP A 117 -9.42 16.13 -3.77
N TRP A 118 -9.07 15.65 -2.58
CA TRP A 118 -8.73 14.23 -2.40
C TRP A 118 -9.97 13.33 -2.51
N ASN A 119 -10.09 12.59 -3.63
CA ASN A 119 -11.27 11.77 -3.93
C ASN A 119 -10.91 10.35 -4.41
N ILE A 120 -9.81 9.81 -3.89
CA ILE A 120 -9.33 8.45 -4.18
C ILE A 120 -9.82 7.51 -3.08
N ASN A 121 -10.38 6.36 -3.47
CA ASN A 121 -10.77 5.32 -2.51
C ASN A 121 -9.52 4.55 -2.05
N VAL A 122 -9.12 4.72 -0.80
CA VAL A 122 -7.95 4.07 -0.20
C VAL A 122 -8.40 2.89 0.65
N LEU A 123 -7.89 1.70 0.32
CA LEU A 123 -8.19 0.44 1.00
C LEU A 123 -6.91 -0.21 1.52
N HIS A 124 -6.96 -0.74 2.72
CA HIS A 124 -5.97 -1.68 3.19
C HIS A 124 -6.24 -3.04 2.53
N ILE A 125 -5.20 -3.82 2.24
CA ILE A 125 -5.35 -5.13 1.56
C ILE A 125 -6.33 -6.06 2.28
N THR A 126 -6.42 -5.98 3.61
CA THR A 126 -7.37 -6.78 4.38
C THR A 126 -8.83 -6.43 4.08
N GLU A 127 -9.14 -5.16 3.79
CA GLU A 127 -10.49 -4.72 3.40
C GLU A 127 -10.88 -5.25 2.01
N VAL A 128 -9.89 -5.59 1.17
CA VAL A 128 -10.10 -6.19 -0.15
C VAL A 128 -10.26 -7.71 -0.05
N ILE A 129 -9.40 -8.36 0.74
CA ILE A 129 -9.32 -9.82 0.78
C ILE A 129 -10.30 -10.46 1.76
N ALA A 130 -10.52 -9.87 2.93
CA ALA A 130 -11.36 -10.48 3.97
C ALA A 130 -12.80 -10.76 3.47
N PRO A 131 -13.48 -9.84 2.77
CA PRO A 131 -14.82 -10.12 2.26
C PRO A 131 -14.86 -11.31 1.28
N LEU A 132 -13.83 -11.47 0.44
CA LEU A 132 -13.73 -12.58 -0.52
C LEU A 132 -13.55 -13.93 0.18
N VAL A 133 -12.86 -13.95 1.31
CA VAL A 133 -12.71 -15.17 2.11
C VAL A 133 -14.01 -15.47 2.85
N GLU A 134 -14.62 -14.47 3.48
CA GLU A 134 -15.85 -14.62 4.27
C GLU A 134 -17.04 -15.08 3.43
N ASN A 135 -17.13 -14.63 2.17
CA ASN A 135 -18.21 -15.02 1.26
C ASN A 135 -17.88 -16.28 0.43
N GLY A 136 -16.73 -16.91 0.67
CA GLY A 136 -16.31 -18.15 0.00
C GLY A 136 -15.82 -17.97 -1.45
N GLN A 137 -15.62 -16.74 -1.93
CA GLN A 137 -15.05 -16.47 -3.26
C GLN A 137 -13.54 -16.73 -3.33
N LEU A 138 -12.84 -16.73 -2.19
CA LEU A 138 -11.40 -16.98 -2.11
C LEU A 138 -11.07 -18.01 -1.03
N ASN A 139 -10.41 -19.10 -1.42
CA ASN A 139 -9.93 -20.12 -0.49
C ASN A 139 -8.41 -20.00 -0.32
N LEU A 140 -7.97 -19.66 0.90
CA LEU A 140 -6.55 -19.54 1.28
C LEU A 140 -6.00 -20.80 1.96
N GLY A 141 -6.83 -21.83 2.14
CA GLY A 141 -6.49 -23.05 2.87
C GLY A 141 -6.34 -22.81 4.37
N THR A 142 -5.72 -23.78 5.06
CA THR A 142 -5.48 -23.71 6.50
C THR A 142 -3.99 -23.72 6.79
N LEU A 143 -3.52 -22.72 7.54
CA LEU A 143 -2.16 -22.67 8.04
C LEU A 143 -2.08 -23.39 9.41
N LYS A 144 -1.57 -24.62 9.44
CA LYS A 144 -1.36 -25.38 10.69
C LYS A 144 -0.06 -24.97 11.39
N LYS A 145 0.04 -23.71 11.80
CA LYS A 145 1.18 -23.17 12.56
C LYS A 145 0.70 -22.25 13.67
N LYS A 146 1.43 -22.22 14.79
CA LYS A 146 1.24 -21.20 15.82
C LYS A 146 1.85 -19.89 15.33
N VAL A 147 1.04 -18.84 15.31
CA VAL A 147 1.44 -17.49 14.87
C VAL A 147 1.12 -16.49 15.96
N THR A 148 1.92 -15.43 16.04
CA THR A 148 1.62 -14.24 16.83
C THR A 148 1.18 -13.15 15.87
N TYR A 149 -0.04 -12.65 16.05
CA TYR A 149 -0.57 -11.54 15.25
C TYR A 149 -0.27 -10.22 15.96
N HIS A 150 0.32 -9.28 15.23
CA HIS A 150 0.49 -7.91 15.68
C HIS A 150 -0.59 -7.04 15.04
N ASP A 151 -1.34 -6.32 15.88
CA ASP A 151 -2.34 -5.35 15.43
C ASP A 151 -1.72 -3.94 15.41
N PRO A 152 -1.45 -3.36 14.23
CA PRO A 152 -0.84 -2.05 14.12
C PRO A 152 -1.78 -0.96 14.63
N CYS A 153 -1.27 -0.04 15.47
CA CYS A 153 -2.07 1.03 16.06
C CYS A 153 -2.79 1.89 14.99
N THR A 154 -2.09 2.24 13.91
CA THR A 154 -2.63 3.05 12.80
C THR A 154 -3.78 2.35 12.10
N LEU A 155 -3.72 1.03 11.93
CA LEU A 155 -4.81 0.26 11.32
C LEU A 155 -5.99 0.08 12.29
N GLY A 156 -5.74 -0.44 13.50
CA GLY A 156 -6.82 -0.85 14.41
C GLY A 156 -7.49 0.28 15.21
N ARG A 157 -6.79 1.41 15.44
CA ARG A 157 -7.24 2.49 16.34
C ARG A 157 -7.48 3.82 15.66
N TYR A 158 -6.68 4.17 14.65
CA TYR A 158 -6.72 5.51 14.06
C TYR A 158 -7.42 5.58 12.69
N SER A 159 -7.55 4.46 11.98
CA SER A 159 -8.13 4.43 10.62
C SER A 159 -9.61 4.01 10.56
N ARG A 160 -10.35 4.15 11.67
CA ARG A 160 -11.79 3.82 11.74
C ARG A 160 -12.65 4.95 11.21
#